data_AF-A0A1Y3N0G7-F1
#
_entry.id   AF-A0A1Y3N0G7-F1
#
_cell.length_a   1.000
_cell.length_b   1.000
_cell.length_c   1.000
_cell.angle_alpha   90.00
_cell.angle_beta   90.00
_cell.angle_gamma   90.00
#
_symmetry.space_group_name_H-M   'P 1'
#
loop_
_entity.id
_entity.type
_entity.pdbx_description
1 polymer ?
#
loop_
_entity_poly.entity_id
_entity_poly.type
_entity_poly.pdbx_seq_one_letter_code
_entity_poly.pdbx_strand_id
1 'polypeptide(L)'
;MTDEEKNKQKNELNDIIGISTFANSTNFSFYKQLDDYERQFYDIIYSKSSKVFPELEIDILITGITIDLQTYYDKMKFLLEKIFTVLIYENPELWWIGDIILEGVAGDEPNSLIITFRMISPESEFSEYSKEQISYINQEIKNEGEKIMNNIKNFGLTTNYAILRYIHDYLVTKNVYTVDNSLKHIRTLYGGLVEGKCTCEGYAEAFQYLARQYNINCIISRSNSHEWNFVEMKGKWYIVDVSYDDPVIEDMDLSSGKNDNLQLDYFLTGTEHISQVNYPKYSEDVAHTLVYTAYGSDKKLITYPTIEKDDYIPSEEEKKELDLIDFSFKNINDSIINNEYTTINTLLWKELSNNYCLKDEMTCIKDIIDI
;
A
#
# COMPACT_ATOMS: atom_id res chain seq x y z
N MET A 1 39.99 25.77 13.46
CA MET A 1 39.49 24.40 13.64
C MET A 1 40.22 23.51 12.66
N THR A 2 40.91 22.48 13.17
CA THR A 2 41.74 21.55 12.38
C THR A 2 40.87 20.44 11.76
N ASP A 3 41.36 19.78 10.71
CA ASP A 3 40.63 18.71 10.02
C ASP A 3 40.35 17.47 10.90
N GLU A 4 40.97 17.37 12.08
CA GLU A 4 40.61 16.40 13.13
C GLU A 4 39.32 16.79 13.90
N GLU A 5 38.98 18.08 13.99
CA GLU A 5 37.72 18.53 14.60
C GLU A 5 36.52 18.37 13.65
N LYS A 6 36.75 18.34 12.33
CA LYS A 6 35.72 18.05 11.32
C LYS A 6 35.36 16.56 11.23
N ASN A 7 36.30 15.67 11.49
CA ASN A 7 36.04 14.22 11.48
C ASN A 7 35.44 13.69 12.79
N LYS A 8 35.54 14.43 13.90
CA LYS A 8 34.89 14.07 15.17
C LYS A 8 33.39 14.39 15.19
N GLN A 9 32.93 15.40 14.45
CA GLN A 9 31.50 15.67 14.24
C GLN A 9 30.84 14.80 13.14
N LYS A 10 31.64 14.12 12.30
CA LYS A 10 31.10 13.26 11.22
C LYS A 10 30.86 11.81 11.65
N ASN A 11 31.45 11.38 12.76
CA ASN A 11 31.31 10.02 13.31
C ASN A 11 30.40 9.91 14.56
N GLU A 12 29.81 11.02 15.02
CA GLU A 12 28.79 10.99 16.09
C GLU A 12 27.35 11.23 15.55
N LEU A 13 27.17 11.37 14.22
CA LEU A 13 25.87 11.54 13.57
C LEU A 13 25.24 10.23 13.03
N ASN A 14 25.88 9.08 13.24
CA ASN A 14 25.42 7.79 12.69
C ASN A 14 24.70 6.87 13.69
N ASP A 15 24.42 7.29 14.93
CA ASP A 15 23.73 6.44 15.92
C ASP A 15 22.79 7.22 16.87
N ILE A 16 22.02 8.17 16.34
CA ILE A 16 20.92 8.78 17.11
C ILE A 16 19.67 8.79 16.23
N ILE A 17 18.84 7.76 16.39
CA ILE A 17 17.41 7.82 16.05
C ILE A 17 16.79 8.78 17.06
N GLY A 18 16.80 10.06 16.72
CA GLY A 18 16.09 11.09 17.45
C GLY A 18 14.60 10.87 17.23
N ILE A 19 13.92 10.28 18.21
CA ILE A 19 12.47 10.39 18.34
C ILE A 19 12.20 11.87 18.65
N SER A 20 11.95 12.67 17.62
CA SER A 20 11.44 14.03 17.80
C SER A 20 10.00 13.91 18.29
N THR A 21 9.81 14.16 19.57
CA THR A 21 8.50 14.43 20.17
C THR A 21 7.94 15.73 19.60
N PHE A 22 7.35 15.66 18.42
CA PHE A 22 6.27 16.57 18.03
C PHE A 22 4.96 15.84 18.29
N ALA A 23 4.03 16.53 18.93
CA ALA A 23 2.80 15.96 19.45
C ALA A 23 2.05 15.14 18.37
N ASN A 24 1.96 13.82 18.59
CA ASN A 24 1.16 12.89 17.80
C ASN A 24 -0.29 13.38 17.73
N SER A 25 -0.69 13.98 16.61
CA SER A 25 -2.04 13.76 16.09
C SER A 25 -1.95 12.65 15.04
N THR A 26 -1.79 11.40 15.50
CA THR A 26 -1.97 10.19 14.69
C THR A 26 -3.05 9.30 15.32
N ASN A 27 -4.19 9.91 15.67
CA ASN A 27 -5.21 9.20 16.44
C ASN A 27 -6.15 8.37 15.58
N PHE A 28 -6.37 8.72 14.32
CA PHE A 28 -7.26 7.95 13.46
C PHE A 28 -6.60 6.66 12.97
N SER A 29 -7.35 5.57 13.03
CA SER A 29 -7.02 4.27 12.44
C SER A 29 -8.30 3.46 12.37
N PHE A 30 -8.48 2.71 11.28
CA PHE A 30 -9.59 1.77 11.14
C PHE A 30 -9.47 0.61 12.13
N TYR A 31 -8.26 0.14 12.46
CA TYR A 31 -8.00 -0.85 13.51
C TYR A 31 -8.60 -0.47 14.87
N LYS A 32 -8.57 0.82 15.24
CA LYS A 32 -9.16 1.30 16.50
C LYS A 32 -10.70 1.20 16.53
N GLN A 33 -11.34 0.95 15.38
CA GLN A 33 -12.79 0.73 15.26
C GLN A 33 -13.17 -0.74 15.44
N LEU A 34 -12.21 -1.65 15.49
CA LEU A 34 -12.43 -3.05 15.83
C LEU A 34 -12.72 -3.18 17.34
N ASP A 35 -13.52 -4.16 17.74
CA ASP A 35 -13.64 -4.54 19.15
C ASP A 35 -12.50 -5.48 19.60
N ASP A 36 -12.48 -5.87 20.88
CA ASP A 36 -11.42 -6.75 21.43
C ASP A 36 -11.40 -8.15 20.80
N TYR A 37 -12.54 -8.65 20.34
CA TYR A 37 -12.65 -9.95 19.70
C TYR A 37 -12.20 -9.86 18.24
N GLU A 38 -12.66 -8.84 17.52
CA GLU A 38 -12.25 -8.53 16.15
C GLU A 38 -10.73 -8.31 16.03
N ARG A 39 -10.13 -7.58 16.99
CA ARG A 39 -8.68 -7.35 17.04
C ARG A 39 -7.87 -8.64 17.14
N GLN A 40 -8.34 -9.64 17.88
CA GLN A 40 -7.61 -10.90 18.00
C GLN A 40 -7.46 -11.61 16.66
N PHE A 41 -8.53 -11.65 15.85
CA PHE A 41 -8.47 -12.20 14.49
C PHE A 41 -7.55 -11.36 13.61
N TYR A 42 -7.73 -10.04 13.63
CA TYR A 42 -6.89 -9.11 12.87
C TYR A 42 -5.40 -9.33 13.18
N ASP A 43 -5.02 -9.31 14.46
CA ASP A 43 -3.62 -9.38 14.89
C ASP A 43 -2.98 -10.71 14.51
N ILE A 44 -3.74 -11.82 14.63
CA ILE A 44 -3.29 -13.14 14.17
C ILE A 44 -3.08 -13.10 12.66
N ILE A 45 -4.09 -12.74 11.88
CA ILE A 45 -4.01 -12.74 10.41
C ILE A 45 -2.87 -11.84 9.93
N TYR A 46 -2.81 -10.60 10.43
CA TYR A 46 -1.76 -9.64 10.08
C TYR A 46 -0.37 -10.18 10.40
N SER A 47 -0.13 -10.67 11.62
CA SER A 47 1.20 -11.16 12.04
C SER A 47 1.70 -12.37 11.25
N LYS A 48 0.79 -13.13 10.66
CA LYS A 48 1.09 -14.30 9.82
C LYS A 48 1.32 -13.90 8.36
N SER A 49 0.52 -12.98 7.85
CA SER A 49 0.60 -12.45 6.49
C SER A 49 1.73 -11.45 6.29
N SER A 50 2.15 -10.71 7.33
CA SER A 50 3.19 -9.68 7.25
C SER A 50 4.62 -10.23 7.36
N LYS A 51 4.81 -11.55 7.36
CA LYS A 51 6.13 -12.18 7.42
C LYS A 51 6.89 -11.99 6.11
N VAL A 52 8.22 -12.05 6.19
CA VAL A 52 9.08 -12.03 4.99
C VAL A 52 8.63 -13.10 3.99
N PHE A 53 8.31 -14.30 4.47
CA PHE A 53 7.58 -15.32 3.71
C PHE A 53 6.19 -15.48 4.35
N PRO A 54 5.12 -14.97 3.71
CA PRO A 54 3.78 -14.99 4.30
C PRO A 54 3.24 -16.41 4.47
N GLU A 55 2.47 -16.63 5.54
CA GLU A 55 1.64 -17.83 5.67
C GLU A 55 0.37 -17.64 4.82
N LEU A 56 0.15 -18.52 3.84
CA LEU A 56 -0.99 -18.43 2.91
C LEU A 56 -2.23 -19.22 3.38
N GLU A 57 -2.07 -20.02 4.42
CA GLU A 57 -3.12 -20.76 5.11
C GLU A 57 -2.95 -20.54 6.61
N ILE A 58 -4.00 -20.08 7.29
CA ILE A 58 -3.95 -19.70 8.71
C ILE A 58 -5.10 -20.38 9.45
N ASP A 59 -4.76 -21.24 10.40
CA ASP A 59 -5.73 -21.92 11.26
C ASP A 59 -5.92 -21.17 12.58
N ILE A 60 -7.18 -20.92 12.95
CA ILE A 60 -7.57 -20.32 14.22
C ILE A 60 -8.53 -21.27 14.95
N LEU A 61 -8.11 -21.78 16.11
CA LEU A 61 -8.95 -22.55 17.01
C LEU A 61 -9.79 -21.63 17.88
N ILE A 62 -11.10 -21.82 17.82
CA ILE A 62 -12.11 -21.13 18.60
C ILE A 62 -12.71 -22.14 19.56
N THR A 63 -12.76 -21.78 20.84
CA THR A 63 -13.30 -22.65 21.90
C THR A 63 -14.42 -21.96 22.66
N GLY A 64 -15.23 -22.75 23.37
CA GLY A 64 -16.29 -22.20 24.22
C GLY A 64 -17.49 -21.66 23.44
N ILE A 65 -17.80 -22.21 22.26
CA ILE A 65 -18.95 -21.80 21.45
C ILE A 65 -20.24 -22.21 22.16
N THR A 66 -20.98 -21.25 22.71
CA THR A 66 -22.20 -21.53 23.50
C THR A 66 -23.49 -21.47 22.71
N ILE A 67 -23.43 -21.05 21.44
CA ILE A 67 -24.57 -20.96 20.53
C ILE A 67 -24.48 -22.06 19.47
N ASP A 68 -25.55 -22.31 18.73
CA ASP A 68 -25.49 -23.25 17.61
C ASP A 68 -24.50 -22.77 16.53
N LEU A 69 -23.91 -23.74 15.83
CA LEU A 69 -22.85 -23.46 14.85
C LEU A 69 -23.33 -22.56 13.70
N GLN A 70 -24.58 -22.70 13.23
CA GLN A 70 -25.08 -21.87 12.14
C GLN A 70 -25.16 -20.40 12.56
N THR A 71 -25.74 -20.12 13.73
CA THR A 71 -25.78 -18.75 14.29
C THR A 71 -24.37 -18.20 14.52
N TYR A 72 -23.42 -19.05 14.91
CA TYR A 72 -22.02 -18.66 15.04
C TYR A 72 -21.40 -18.26 13.69
N TYR A 73 -21.58 -19.08 12.65
CA TYR A 73 -21.09 -18.80 11.30
C TYR A 73 -21.67 -17.49 10.73
N ASP A 74 -22.96 -17.24 10.90
CA ASP A 74 -23.61 -16.01 10.40
C ASP A 74 -23.02 -14.75 11.07
N LYS A 75 -22.69 -14.83 12.37
CA LYS A 75 -22.00 -13.74 13.09
C LYS A 75 -20.57 -13.55 12.58
N MET A 76 -19.85 -14.65 12.34
CA MET A 76 -18.47 -14.61 11.83
C MET A 76 -18.40 -13.92 10.46
N LYS A 77 -19.37 -14.15 9.57
CA LYS A 77 -19.38 -13.53 8.24
C LYS A 77 -19.26 -12.00 8.31
N PHE A 78 -20.05 -11.35 9.16
CA PHE A 78 -20.04 -9.89 9.28
C PHE A 78 -18.81 -9.35 9.98
N LEU A 79 -18.36 -10.07 11.01
CA LEU A 79 -17.13 -9.75 11.73
C LEU A 79 -15.92 -9.79 10.79
N LEU A 80 -15.81 -10.83 9.97
CA LEU A 80 -14.71 -11.00 9.04
C LEU A 80 -14.72 -9.98 7.91
N GLU A 81 -15.90 -9.61 7.38
CA GLU A 81 -15.99 -8.55 6.39
C GLU A 81 -15.39 -7.22 6.90
N LYS A 82 -15.69 -6.88 8.16
CA LYS A 82 -15.11 -5.69 8.80
C LYS A 82 -13.60 -5.86 9.02
N ILE A 83 -13.15 -6.98 9.56
CA ILE A 83 -11.72 -7.23 9.82
C ILE A 83 -10.90 -7.14 8.53
N PHE A 84 -11.33 -7.81 7.46
CA PHE A 84 -10.61 -7.79 6.19
C PHE A 84 -10.69 -6.44 5.49
N THR A 85 -11.81 -5.71 5.61
CA THR A 85 -11.87 -4.29 5.15
C THR A 85 -10.77 -3.47 5.83
N VAL A 86 -10.66 -3.55 7.17
CA VAL A 86 -9.62 -2.84 7.92
C VAL A 86 -8.23 -3.31 7.51
N LEU A 87 -8.03 -4.61 7.35
CA LEU A 87 -6.74 -5.22 7.00
C LEU A 87 -6.23 -4.68 5.66
N ILE A 88 -7.04 -4.70 4.61
CA ILE A 88 -6.57 -4.28 3.28
C ILE A 88 -6.47 -2.75 3.16
N TYR A 89 -7.36 -1.98 3.80
CA TYR A 89 -7.30 -0.51 3.76
C TYR A 89 -6.14 0.10 4.54
N GLU A 90 -5.65 -0.58 5.58
CA GLU A 90 -4.50 -0.10 6.36
C GLU A 90 -3.18 -0.74 5.97
N ASN A 91 -3.18 -1.79 5.14
CA ASN A 91 -1.97 -2.54 4.81
C ASN A 91 -1.92 -2.90 3.30
N PRO A 92 -1.75 -1.91 2.41
CA PRO A 92 -1.60 -2.15 0.96
C PRO A 92 -0.40 -3.06 0.61
N GLU A 93 0.56 -3.21 1.52
CA GLU A 93 1.62 -4.20 1.39
C GLU A 93 1.14 -5.66 1.38
N LEU A 94 -0.11 -5.94 1.77
CA LEU A 94 -0.76 -7.26 1.71
C LEU A 94 -1.56 -7.46 0.42
N TRP A 95 -1.08 -6.91 -0.69
CA TRP A 95 -1.73 -6.80 -2.00
C TRP A 95 -2.30 -8.11 -2.61
N TRP A 96 -1.87 -9.28 -2.12
CA TRP A 96 -2.39 -10.57 -2.59
C TRP A 96 -3.72 -10.97 -1.93
N ILE A 97 -4.11 -10.28 -0.84
CA ILE A 97 -5.32 -10.56 -0.08
C ILE A 97 -6.47 -9.75 -0.67
N GLY A 98 -7.30 -10.40 -1.49
CA GLY A 98 -8.51 -9.80 -2.08
C GLY A 98 -9.81 -10.34 -1.47
N ASP A 99 -9.99 -11.66 -1.49
CA ASP A 99 -11.22 -12.32 -1.06
C ASP A 99 -11.11 -12.91 0.34
N ILE A 100 -12.25 -13.02 1.03
CA ILE A 100 -12.36 -13.74 2.29
C ILE A 100 -12.72 -15.19 2.00
N ILE A 101 -11.74 -16.09 2.13
CA ILE A 101 -11.98 -17.53 2.03
C ILE A 101 -11.69 -18.19 3.36
N LEU A 102 -12.72 -18.84 3.87
CA LEU A 102 -12.64 -19.60 5.10
C LEU A 102 -13.28 -20.97 4.96
N GLU A 103 -12.68 -21.94 5.61
CA GLU A 103 -13.22 -23.29 5.79
C GLU A 103 -13.33 -23.53 7.30
N GLY A 104 -14.44 -24.09 7.75
CA GLY A 104 -14.68 -24.35 9.16
C GLY A 104 -14.90 -25.84 9.41
N VAL A 105 -14.14 -26.40 10.35
CA VAL A 105 -14.29 -27.80 10.78
C VAL A 105 -14.44 -27.86 12.30
N ALA A 106 -15.22 -28.83 12.79
CA ALA A 106 -15.33 -29.05 14.23
C ALA A 106 -13.95 -29.38 14.82
N GLY A 107 -13.59 -28.75 15.93
CA GLY A 107 -12.35 -29.07 16.64
C GLY A 107 -12.49 -30.33 17.49
N ASP A 108 -11.36 -30.78 18.04
CA ASP A 108 -11.30 -32.01 18.84
C ASP A 108 -12.03 -31.88 20.19
N GLU A 109 -12.15 -30.66 20.72
CA GLU A 109 -12.82 -30.38 21.99
C GLU A 109 -14.32 -30.07 21.80
N PRO A 110 -15.20 -30.41 22.76
CA PRO A 110 -16.61 -30.02 22.70
C PRO A 110 -16.76 -28.50 22.53
N ASN A 111 -17.69 -28.09 21.66
CA ASN A 111 -17.97 -26.67 21.39
C ASN A 111 -16.75 -25.88 20.88
N SER A 112 -15.92 -26.52 20.04
CA SER A 112 -14.79 -25.88 19.38
C SER A 112 -14.88 -25.94 17.85
N LEU A 113 -14.29 -24.94 17.19
CA LEU A 113 -14.24 -24.80 15.75
C LEU A 113 -12.81 -24.41 15.34
N ILE A 114 -12.27 -25.06 14.31
CA ILE A 114 -11.07 -24.60 13.62
C ILE A 114 -11.54 -23.87 12.37
N ILE A 115 -11.14 -22.60 12.25
CA ILE A 115 -11.34 -21.81 11.03
C ILE A 115 -10.01 -21.71 10.31
N THR A 116 -9.96 -22.23 9.10
CA THR A 116 -8.83 -22.12 8.19
C THR A 116 -9.08 -20.98 7.22
N PHE A 117 -8.23 -19.97 7.23
CA PHE A 117 -8.27 -18.89 6.26
C PHE A 117 -7.29 -19.14 5.13
N ARG A 118 -7.76 -19.06 3.88
CA ARG A 118 -6.90 -19.08 2.69
C ARG A 118 -6.67 -17.64 2.23
N MET A 119 -5.41 -17.19 2.24
CA MET A 119 -5.04 -15.79 1.96
C MET A 119 -4.99 -15.45 0.48
N ILE A 120 -5.04 -16.45 -0.39
CA ILE A 120 -5.15 -16.27 -1.83
C ILE A 120 -6.33 -17.11 -2.32
N SER A 121 -7.22 -16.46 -3.08
CA SER A 121 -8.36 -17.14 -3.69
C SER A 121 -7.94 -18.00 -4.86
N PRO A 122 -8.48 -19.23 -5.01
CA PRO A 122 -8.31 -20.01 -6.24
C PRO A 122 -8.78 -19.25 -7.49
N GLU A 123 -9.73 -18.32 -7.34
CA GLU A 123 -10.24 -17.47 -8.42
C GLU A 123 -9.48 -16.15 -8.57
N SER A 124 -8.53 -15.86 -7.68
CA SER A 124 -7.67 -14.67 -7.78
C SER A 124 -6.67 -14.81 -8.92
N GLU A 125 -6.32 -13.68 -9.54
CA GLU A 125 -5.22 -13.57 -10.50
C GLU A 125 -3.84 -13.94 -9.91
N PHE A 126 -3.75 -13.98 -8.58
CA PHE A 126 -2.58 -14.38 -7.81
C PHE A 126 -2.62 -15.85 -7.35
N SER A 127 -3.61 -16.65 -7.76
CA SER A 127 -3.79 -18.05 -7.33
C SER A 127 -2.55 -18.95 -7.50
N GLU A 128 -1.68 -18.63 -8.47
CA GLU A 128 -0.44 -19.36 -8.74
C GLU A 128 0.75 -18.89 -7.90
N TYR A 129 0.60 -17.84 -7.09
CA TYR A 129 1.72 -17.21 -6.40
C TYR A 129 2.11 -17.97 -5.15
N SER A 130 3.38 -18.36 -5.08
CA SER A 130 3.98 -18.92 -3.87
C SER A 130 4.38 -17.81 -2.89
N LYS A 131 4.59 -18.20 -1.63
CA LYS A 131 5.11 -17.27 -0.59
C LYS A 131 6.48 -16.69 -0.96
N GLU A 132 7.30 -17.40 -1.74
CA GLU A 132 8.59 -16.91 -2.24
C GLU A 132 8.42 -15.83 -3.30
N GLN A 133 7.45 -16.00 -4.22
CA GLN A 133 7.13 -14.98 -5.22
C GLN A 133 6.58 -13.70 -4.57
N ILE A 134 5.68 -13.85 -3.59
CA ILE A 134 5.17 -12.71 -2.81
C ILE A 134 6.32 -12.01 -2.06
N SER A 135 7.20 -12.78 -1.42
CA SER A 135 8.38 -12.25 -0.73
C SER A 135 9.29 -11.44 -1.66
N TYR A 136 9.54 -11.95 -2.86
CA TYR A 136 10.34 -11.27 -3.89
C TYR A 136 9.70 -9.94 -4.31
N ILE A 137 8.40 -9.92 -4.60
CA ILE A 137 7.65 -8.70 -4.96
C ILE A 137 7.67 -7.69 -3.80
N ASN A 138 7.45 -8.14 -2.57
CA ASN A 138 7.51 -7.27 -1.38
C ASN A 138 8.90 -6.64 -1.20
N GLN A 139 9.96 -7.35 -1.57
CA GLN A 139 11.31 -6.79 -1.58
C GLN A 139 11.49 -5.74 -2.67
N GLU A 140 10.90 -5.92 -3.86
CA GLU A 140 10.91 -4.91 -4.92
C GLU A 140 10.14 -3.64 -4.52
N ILE A 141 8.96 -3.78 -3.90
CA ILE A 141 8.19 -2.68 -3.31
C ILE A 141 9.06 -1.90 -2.33
N LYS A 142 9.68 -2.61 -1.37
CA LYS A 142 10.55 -1.99 -0.36
C LYS A 142 11.74 -1.26 -1.00
N ASN A 143 12.41 -1.89 -1.95
CA ASN A 143 13.57 -1.29 -2.64
C ASN A 143 13.17 -0.01 -3.38
N GLU A 144 12.03 0.00 -4.05
CA GLU A 144 11.56 1.17 -4.78
C GLU A 144 11.12 2.29 -3.83
N GLY A 145 10.42 1.95 -2.75
CA GLY A 145 10.09 2.89 -1.67
C GLY A 145 11.34 3.54 -1.07
N GLU A 146 12.38 2.76 -0.78
CA GLU A 146 13.66 3.27 -0.26
C GLU A 146 14.36 4.24 -1.23
N LYS A 147 14.31 3.99 -2.55
CA LYS A 147 14.85 4.93 -3.55
C LYS A 147 14.12 6.27 -3.51
N ILE A 148 12.79 6.24 -3.47
CA ILE A 148 11.95 7.46 -3.41
C ILE A 148 12.22 8.22 -2.11
N MET A 149 12.32 7.52 -0.99
CA MET A 149 12.66 8.12 0.30
C MET A 149 14.04 8.76 0.31
N ASN A 150 15.03 8.12 -0.31
CA ASN A 150 16.37 8.69 -0.44
C ASN A 150 16.37 9.96 -1.29
N ASN A 151 15.55 10.03 -2.35
CA ASN A 151 15.42 11.26 -3.14
C ASN A 151 14.81 12.40 -2.31
N ILE A 152 13.71 12.17 -1.60
CA ILE A 152 13.10 13.15 -0.69
C ILE A 152 14.13 13.67 0.33
N LYS A 153 14.90 12.77 0.93
CA LYS A 153 15.98 13.12 1.86
C LYS A 153 17.08 13.95 1.20
N ASN A 154 17.46 13.62 -0.04
CA ASN A 154 18.50 14.35 -0.79
C ASN A 154 18.05 15.77 -1.17
N PHE A 155 16.77 15.97 -1.47
CA PHE A 155 16.18 17.29 -1.65
C PHE A 155 16.06 18.08 -0.34
N GLY A 156 16.17 17.40 0.81
CA GLY A 156 16.07 18.03 2.12
C GLY A 156 14.65 18.45 2.49
N LEU A 157 13.64 17.75 1.97
CA LEU A 157 12.23 18.04 2.29
C LEU A 157 11.93 17.56 3.70
N THR A 158 11.30 18.41 4.51
CA THR A 158 10.99 18.10 5.91
C THR A 158 9.54 18.35 6.28
N THR A 159 8.84 19.19 5.51
CA THR A 159 7.42 19.47 5.72
C THR A 159 6.55 18.39 5.09
N ASN A 160 5.48 17.99 5.79
CA ASN A 160 4.51 17.03 5.26
C ASN A 160 3.98 17.45 3.88
N TYR A 161 3.74 18.74 3.68
CA TYR A 161 3.24 19.28 2.42
C TYR A 161 4.23 19.02 1.27
N ALA A 162 5.51 19.37 1.43
CA ALA A 162 6.51 19.15 0.38
C ALA A 162 6.77 17.66 0.12
N ILE A 163 6.78 16.83 1.17
CA ILE A 163 6.91 15.37 1.07
C ILE A 163 5.74 14.78 0.26
N LEU A 164 4.51 15.10 0.61
CA LEU A 164 3.32 14.64 -0.10
C LEU A 164 3.29 15.12 -1.54
N ARG A 165 3.71 16.38 -1.79
CA ARG A 165 3.78 16.95 -3.14
C ARG A 165 4.80 16.19 -4.01
N TYR A 166 5.97 15.88 -3.45
CA TYR A 166 6.97 15.08 -4.15
C TYR A 166 6.44 13.67 -4.48
N ILE A 167 5.80 13.00 -3.51
CA ILE A 167 5.22 11.66 -3.70
C ILE A 167 4.15 11.69 -4.79
N HIS A 168 3.23 12.65 -4.72
CA HIS A 168 2.18 12.86 -5.70
C HIS A 168 2.75 12.95 -7.11
N ASP A 169 3.66 13.91 -7.34
CA ASP A 169 4.17 14.19 -8.68
C ASP A 169 5.03 13.05 -9.23
N TYR A 170 5.79 12.39 -8.34
CA TYR A 170 6.55 11.22 -8.71
C TYR A 170 5.62 10.11 -9.23
N LEU A 171 4.49 9.86 -8.56
CA LEU A 171 3.53 8.83 -8.98
C LEU A 171 2.81 9.21 -10.27
N VAL A 172 2.36 10.46 -10.44
CA VAL A 172 1.77 10.95 -11.71
C VAL A 172 2.76 10.82 -12.87
N THR A 173 4.03 11.15 -12.63
CA THR A 173 5.04 11.09 -13.68
C THR A 173 5.50 9.67 -13.98
N LYS A 174 5.52 8.78 -12.99
CA LYS A 174 5.98 7.42 -13.18
C LYS A 174 4.94 6.56 -13.85
N ASN A 175 3.68 6.73 -13.48
CA ASN A 175 2.63 5.79 -13.83
C ASN A 175 1.93 6.14 -15.14
N VAL A 176 1.48 5.09 -15.82
CA VAL A 176 0.54 5.17 -16.93
C VAL A 176 -0.78 4.59 -16.44
N TYR A 177 -1.83 5.40 -16.44
CA TYR A 177 -3.16 4.92 -16.10
C TYR A 177 -3.63 3.89 -17.15
N THR A 178 -4.04 2.71 -16.70
CA THR A 178 -4.50 1.64 -17.59
C THR A 178 -5.54 0.74 -16.94
N VAL A 179 -6.50 0.27 -17.75
CA VAL A 179 -7.53 -0.72 -17.36
C VAL A 179 -7.31 -2.08 -18.04
N ASP A 180 -6.12 -2.32 -18.60
CA ASP A 180 -5.76 -3.57 -19.26
C ASP A 180 -5.60 -4.72 -18.26
N ASN A 181 -6.68 -5.48 -18.09
CA ASN A 181 -6.75 -6.63 -17.18
C ASN A 181 -5.84 -7.81 -17.58
N SER A 182 -5.05 -7.73 -18.66
CA SER A 182 -3.98 -8.70 -18.93
C SER A 182 -2.76 -8.50 -18.03
N LEU A 183 -2.63 -7.32 -17.40
CA LEU A 183 -1.58 -6.99 -16.44
C LEU A 183 -2.05 -7.32 -15.02
N LYS A 184 -1.35 -8.24 -14.33
CA LYS A 184 -1.79 -8.82 -13.04
C LYS A 184 -1.82 -7.83 -11.85
N HIS A 185 -1.03 -6.77 -11.87
CA HIS A 185 -0.82 -5.93 -10.68
C HIS A 185 -1.38 -4.52 -10.80
N ILE A 186 -2.16 -4.23 -11.85
CA ILE A 186 -2.64 -2.86 -12.12
C ILE A 186 -3.55 -2.29 -11.01
N ARG A 187 -4.07 -3.13 -10.12
CA ARG A 187 -4.91 -2.72 -8.98
C ARG A 187 -4.20 -2.81 -7.63
N THR A 188 -2.86 -2.87 -7.63
CA THR A 188 -2.10 -3.02 -6.39
C THR A 188 -1.01 -1.97 -6.26
N LEU A 189 -0.54 -1.81 -5.02
CA LEU A 189 0.67 -1.09 -4.64
C LEU A 189 1.84 -1.42 -5.57
N TYR A 190 2.00 -2.68 -5.98
CA TYR A 190 3.10 -3.09 -6.85
C TYR A 190 2.98 -2.50 -8.26
N GLY A 191 1.77 -2.47 -8.84
CA GLY A 191 1.53 -1.84 -10.13
C GLY A 191 1.84 -0.35 -10.12
N GLY A 192 1.41 0.36 -9.07
CA GLY A 192 1.60 1.81 -8.94
C GLY A 192 2.98 2.24 -8.46
N LEU A 193 3.66 1.43 -7.64
CA LEU A 193 4.97 1.79 -7.11
C LEU A 193 6.12 1.28 -7.99
N VAL A 194 6.02 0.06 -8.53
CA VAL A 194 7.13 -0.63 -9.21
C VAL A 194 6.91 -0.71 -10.71
N GLU A 195 5.78 -1.25 -11.18
CA GLU A 195 5.57 -1.50 -12.62
C GLU A 195 5.32 -0.23 -13.44
N GLY A 196 4.86 0.85 -12.82
CA GLY A 196 4.59 2.12 -13.51
C GLY A 196 3.31 2.08 -14.35
N LYS A 197 2.40 1.16 -14.05
CA LYS A 197 1.12 0.98 -14.76
C LYS A 197 0.06 0.53 -13.77
N CYS A 198 -0.98 1.33 -13.59
CA CYS A 198 -2.04 1.00 -12.65
C CYS A 198 -3.35 1.74 -12.93
N THR A 199 -4.37 1.30 -12.22
CA THR A 199 -5.68 1.95 -12.02
C THR A 199 -5.65 2.78 -10.74
N CYS A 200 -6.75 3.45 -10.42
CA CYS A 200 -6.89 4.28 -9.22
C CYS A 200 -6.42 3.59 -7.93
N GLU A 201 -6.70 2.30 -7.74
CA GLU A 201 -6.27 1.52 -6.57
C GLU A 201 -4.74 1.52 -6.44
N GLY A 202 -4.00 1.26 -7.52
CA GLY A 202 -2.54 1.24 -7.48
C GLY A 202 -1.93 2.61 -7.15
N TYR A 203 -2.51 3.71 -7.61
CA TYR A 203 -2.09 5.06 -7.21
C TYR A 203 -2.36 5.31 -5.73
N ALA A 204 -3.57 5.02 -5.26
CA ALA A 204 -4.00 5.28 -3.89
C ALA A 204 -3.19 4.46 -2.87
N GLU A 205 -2.95 3.19 -3.16
CA GLU A 205 -2.14 2.29 -2.33
C GLU A 205 -0.66 2.73 -2.30
N ALA A 206 -0.07 3.10 -3.44
CA ALA A 206 1.31 3.58 -3.52
C ALA A 206 1.51 4.91 -2.78
N PHE A 207 0.58 5.83 -2.93
CA PHE A 207 0.61 7.12 -2.23
C PHE A 207 0.51 6.91 -0.71
N GLN A 208 -0.44 6.08 -0.26
CA GLN A 208 -0.59 5.72 1.14
C GLN A 208 0.68 5.08 1.72
N TYR A 209 1.23 4.08 1.02
CA TYR A 209 2.43 3.37 1.45
C TYR A 209 3.61 4.31 1.68
N LEU A 210 3.87 5.23 0.74
CA LEU A 210 4.96 6.20 0.81
C LEU A 210 4.72 7.27 1.89
N ALA A 211 3.52 7.82 2.00
CA ALA A 211 3.17 8.80 3.02
C ALA A 211 3.36 8.24 4.45
N ARG A 212 2.99 6.97 4.66
CA ARG A 212 3.18 6.28 5.95
C ARG A 212 4.64 6.14 6.36
N GLN A 213 5.58 6.06 5.41
CA GLN A 213 7.02 6.03 5.73
C GLN A 213 7.51 7.32 6.42
N TYR A 214 6.77 8.42 6.27
CA TYR A 214 7.03 9.71 6.90
C TYR A 214 6.14 9.98 8.12
N ASN A 215 5.42 8.96 8.61
CA ASN A 215 4.41 9.09 9.68
C ASN A 215 3.32 10.13 9.34
N ILE A 216 3.04 10.33 8.05
CA ILE A 216 1.92 11.15 7.61
C ILE A 216 0.69 10.26 7.58
N ASN A 217 -0.34 10.67 8.30
CA ASN A 217 -1.61 9.95 8.33
C ASN A 217 -2.28 10.04 6.96
N CYS A 218 -2.31 8.92 6.26
CA CYS A 218 -2.90 8.74 4.94
C CYS A 218 -3.69 7.44 4.95
N ILE A 219 -4.96 7.49 4.56
CA ILE A 219 -5.86 6.33 4.55
C ILE A 219 -6.46 6.14 3.17
N ILE A 220 -6.76 4.89 2.83
CA ILE A 220 -7.59 4.57 1.66
C ILE A 220 -9.01 5.08 1.89
N SER A 221 -9.56 5.69 0.85
CA SER A 221 -10.97 6.05 0.69
C SER A 221 -11.46 5.43 -0.60
N ARG A 222 -12.66 4.84 -0.57
CA ARG A 222 -13.16 4.04 -1.69
C ARG A 222 -14.62 4.32 -1.97
N SER A 223 -15.00 4.19 -3.23
CA SER A 223 -16.39 4.09 -3.70
C SER A 223 -16.62 2.74 -4.39
N ASN A 224 -17.80 2.54 -5.00
CA ASN A 224 -18.05 1.34 -5.79
C ASN A 224 -17.21 1.25 -7.07
N SER A 225 -16.59 2.36 -7.51
CA SER A 225 -15.91 2.44 -8.81
C SER A 225 -14.57 3.16 -8.77
N HIS A 226 -14.14 3.64 -7.61
CA HIS A 226 -12.95 4.49 -7.49
C HIS A 226 -12.28 4.32 -6.13
N GLU A 227 -10.97 4.59 -6.08
CA GLU A 227 -10.17 4.56 -4.86
C GLU A 227 -9.17 5.73 -4.86
N TRP A 228 -9.08 6.42 -3.73
CA TRP A 228 -8.23 7.60 -3.53
C TRP A 228 -7.78 7.66 -2.06
N ASN A 229 -7.21 8.78 -1.63
CA ASN A 229 -6.74 8.95 -0.26
C ASN A 229 -7.41 10.09 0.50
N PHE A 230 -7.54 9.91 1.81
CA PHE A 230 -7.65 11.02 2.75
C PHE A 230 -6.35 11.21 3.51
N VAL A 231 -5.92 12.45 3.69
CA VAL A 231 -4.65 12.82 4.30
C VAL A 231 -4.87 13.81 5.44
N GLU A 232 -4.24 13.55 6.58
CA GLU A 232 -4.29 14.44 7.74
C GLU A 232 -3.18 15.50 7.69
N MET A 233 -3.58 16.78 7.61
CA MET A 233 -2.71 17.93 7.69
C MET A 233 -3.08 18.77 8.91
N LYS A 234 -2.15 18.94 9.84
CA LYS A 234 -2.33 19.77 11.06
C LYS A 234 -3.63 19.43 11.84
N GLY A 235 -3.95 18.14 11.96
CA GLY A 235 -5.12 17.63 12.70
C GLY A 235 -6.44 17.68 11.94
N LYS A 236 -6.42 17.99 10.64
CA LYS A 236 -7.59 18.12 9.76
C LYS A 236 -7.42 17.23 8.53
N TRP A 237 -8.51 16.76 7.96
CA TRP A 237 -8.47 15.81 6.86
C TRP A 237 -8.84 16.45 5.52
N TYR A 238 -8.09 16.08 4.49
CA TYR A 238 -8.18 16.59 3.13
C TYR A 238 -8.17 15.43 2.13
N ILE A 239 -8.66 15.70 0.93
CA ILE A 239 -8.68 14.72 -0.17
C ILE A 239 -7.35 14.79 -0.91
N VAL A 240 -6.81 13.62 -1.27
CA VAL A 240 -5.77 13.48 -2.29
C VAL A 240 -6.23 12.42 -3.30
N ASP A 241 -6.36 12.79 -4.57
CA ASP A 241 -6.60 11.84 -5.65
C ASP A 241 -5.56 12.01 -6.76
N VAL A 242 -4.49 11.22 -6.65
CA VAL A 242 -3.37 11.21 -7.59
C VAL A 242 -3.82 10.76 -8.99
N SER A 243 -4.84 9.92 -9.08
CA SER A 243 -5.31 9.38 -10.37
C SER A 243 -6.17 10.38 -11.15
N TYR A 244 -6.93 11.23 -10.46
CA TYR A 244 -7.64 12.34 -11.09
C TYR A 244 -6.69 13.50 -11.46
N ASP A 245 -5.59 13.65 -10.73
CA ASP A 245 -4.52 14.59 -11.06
C ASP A 245 -3.53 14.07 -12.13
N ASP A 246 -3.63 12.80 -12.53
CA ASP A 246 -2.93 12.24 -13.70
C ASP A 246 -3.78 12.46 -14.97
N PRO A 247 -3.37 13.37 -15.87
CA PRO A 247 -4.18 13.72 -17.04
C PRO A 247 -4.34 12.55 -18.01
N VAL A 248 -5.51 11.91 -18.00
CA VAL A 248 -5.97 11.05 -19.10
C VAL A 248 -6.89 11.87 -20.00
N ILE A 249 -6.31 12.56 -20.98
CA ILE A 249 -7.11 13.32 -21.96
C ILE A 249 -7.14 12.56 -23.27
N GLU A 250 -8.23 11.82 -23.50
CA GLU A 250 -8.57 11.35 -24.85
C GLU A 250 -8.65 12.58 -25.79
N ASP A 251 -8.02 12.49 -26.97
CA ASP A 251 -7.89 13.54 -27.99
C ASP A 251 -6.80 14.63 -27.80
N MET A 252 -5.96 14.58 -26.76
CA MET A 252 -4.73 15.40 -26.67
C MET A 252 -3.47 14.52 -26.60
N ASP A 253 -2.34 14.99 -27.14
CA ASP A 253 -1.02 14.32 -27.06
C ASP A 253 -0.37 14.46 -25.66
N LEU A 254 -1.19 14.32 -24.61
CA LEU A 254 -0.76 14.35 -23.21
C LEU A 254 -0.82 12.91 -22.71
N SER A 255 0.31 12.21 -22.82
CA SER A 255 0.45 10.87 -22.24
C SER A 255 0.58 11.01 -20.73
N SER A 256 -0.19 10.23 -19.97
CA SER A 256 0.13 9.89 -18.58
C SER A 256 1.60 9.48 -18.46
N GLY A 257 2.22 9.72 -17.31
CA GLY A 257 3.62 9.38 -17.09
C GLY A 257 4.61 10.42 -17.63
N LYS A 258 4.25 11.71 -17.59
CA LYS A 258 5.09 12.84 -18.03
C LYS A 258 4.96 14.06 -17.11
N ASN A 259 6.07 14.76 -16.90
CA ASN A 259 6.15 15.98 -16.07
C ASN A 259 5.33 17.17 -16.58
N ASP A 260 5.20 17.29 -17.90
CA ASP A 260 4.79 18.54 -18.55
C ASP A 260 3.31 18.92 -18.29
N ASN A 261 2.54 18.03 -17.63
CA ASN A 261 1.10 18.18 -17.41
C ASN A 261 0.65 17.90 -15.96
N LEU A 262 1.55 17.99 -14.98
CA LEU A 262 1.20 17.80 -13.57
C LEU A 262 0.05 18.73 -13.14
N GLN A 263 -1.04 18.15 -12.66
CA GLN A 263 -2.16 18.86 -12.06
C GLN A 263 -2.16 18.69 -10.54
N LEU A 264 -2.92 19.55 -9.85
CA LEU A 264 -3.10 19.54 -8.40
C LEU A 264 -4.55 19.87 -8.03
N ASP A 265 -5.47 19.55 -8.93
CA ASP A 265 -6.90 19.81 -8.78
C ASP A 265 -7.50 18.96 -7.65
N TYR A 266 -6.92 17.81 -7.32
CA TYR A 266 -7.34 16.96 -6.22
C TYR A 266 -6.27 16.76 -5.16
N PHE A 267 -5.24 17.62 -5.10
CA PHE A 267 -4.19 17.55 -4.09
C PHE A 267 -4.49 18.41 -2.86
N LEU A 268 -4.78 17.75 -1.73
CA LEU A 268 -5.09 18.37 -0.43
C LEU A 268 -6.30 19.31 -0.47
N THR A 269 -7.34 18.88 -1.16
CA THR A 269 -8.58 19.66 -1.35
C THR A 269 -9.62 19.41 -0.26
N GLY A 270 -10.52 20.37 -0.09
CA GLY A 270 -11.71 20.26 0.75
C GLY A 270 -12.93 19.79 -0.04
N THR A 271 -14.02 19.49 0.67
CA THR A 271 -15.25 18.97 0.04
C THR A 271 -15.93 19.95 -0.93
N GLU A 272 -15.69 21.25 -0.78
CA GLU A 272 -16.27 22.31 -1.62
C GLU A 272 -15.32 22.78 -2.74
N HIS A 273 -14.19 22.09 -2.94
CA HIS A 273 -13.26 22.39 -4.02
C HIS A 273 -13.96 22.39 -5.39
N ILE A 274 -13.59 23.35 -6.24
CA ILE A 274 -14.09 23.49 -7.60
C ILE A 274 -12.93 23.21 -8.54
N SER A 275 -12.95 22.04 -9.20
CA SER A 275 -11.93 21.64 -10.17
C SER A 275 -11.84 22.63 -11.34
N GLN A 276 -10.62 22.85 -11.82
CA GLN A 276 -10.31 23.72 -12.94
C GLN A 276 -10.40 22.99 -14.29
N VAL A 277 -10.46 21.65 -14.29
CA VAL A 277 -10.52 20.81 -15.50
C VAL A 277 -11.88 20.15 -15.78
N ASN A 278 -12.97 20.72 -15.25
CA ASN A 278 -14.37 20.31 -15.43
C ASN A 278 -14.83 19.03 -14.70
N TYR A 279 -14.10 18.56 -13.68
CA TYR A 279 -14.69 17.56 -12.79
C TYR A 279 -15.77 18.19 -11.89
N PRO A 280 -16.80 17.43 -11.48
CA PRO A 280 -17.74 17.89 -10.46
C PRO A 280 -17.01 18.22 -9.16
N LYS A 281 -17.61 19.06 -8.32
CA LYS A 281 -17.12 19.21 -6.94
C LYS A 281 -17.02 17.84 -6.29
N TYR A 282 -16.06 17.64 -5.39
CA TYR A 282 -15.94 16.39 -4.65
C TYR A 282 -17.27 15.96 -4.00
N SER A 283 -18.01 16.90 -3.40
CA SER A 283 -19.33 16.64 -2.79
C SER A 283 -20.44 16.25 -3.78
N GLU A 284 -20.23 16.49 -5.06
CA GLU A 284 -21.21 16.28 -6.15
C GLU A 284 -20.78 15.13 -7.07
N ASP A 285 -19.55 14.63 -6.96
CA ASP A 285 -19.02 13.56 -7.78
C ASP A 285 -19.49 12.19 -7.28
N VAL A 286 -20.21 11.48 -8.13
CA VAL A 286 -20.70 10.12 -7.85
C VAL A 286 -19.55 9.12 -7.70
N ALA A 287 -18.42 9.34 -8.38
CA ALA A 287 -17.23 8.49 -8.25
C ALA A 287 -16.60 8.61 -6.85
N HIS A 288 -16.85 9.70 -6.13
CA HIS A 288 -16.36 9.96 -4.77
C HIS A 288 -17.37 9.61 -3.67
N THR A 289 -18.41 8.84 -3.98
CA THR A 289 -19.40 8.39 -2.99
C THR A 289 -18.83 7.24 -2.13
N LEU A 290 -18.47 7.55 -0.89
CA LEU A 290 -17.84 6.63 0.04
C LEU A 290 -18.64 5.33 0.29
N VAL A 291 -17.95 4.20 0.21
CA VAL A 291 -18.39 2.91 0.74
C VAL A 291 -17.66 2.59 2.04
N TYR A 292 -18.29 1.79 2.90
CA TYR A 292 -17.86 1.55 4.28
C TYR A 292 -17.49 0.09 4.53
N THR A 293 -17.13 -0.62 3.46
CA THR A 293 -16.65 -2.00 3.39
C THR A 293 -15.94 -2.19 2.05
N ALA A 294 -14.92 -3.04 2.02
CA ALA A 294 -14.26 -3.43 0.78
C ALA A 294 -15.09 -4.40 -0.07
N TYR A 295 -16.11 -5.03 0.50
CA TYR A 295 -16.82 -6.17 -0.07
C TYR A 295 -18.22 -5.85 -0.59
N GLY A 296 -18.51 -4.56 -0.83
CA GLY A 296 -19.72 -4.11 -1.53
C GLY A 296 -21.04 -4.34 -0.79
N SER A 297 -21.03 -4.68 0.50
CA SER A 297 -22.27 -4.72 1.29
C SER A 297 -22.81 -3.31 1.55
N ASP A 298 -24.11 -3.19 1.78
CA ASP A 298 -24.78 -1.93 2.13
C ASP A 298 -24.51 -1.48 3.58
N LYS A 299 -23.62 -2.19 4.28
CA LYS A 299 -23.34 -2.00 5.70
C LYS A 299 -22.29 -0.91 5.93
N LYS A 300 -22.47 -0.20 7.04
CA LYS A 300 -21.48 0.75 7.55
C LYS A 300 -20.58 0.06 8.57
N LEU A 301 -19.58 -0.70 8.11
CA LEU A 301 -18.69 -1.48 8.98
C LEU A 301 -17.54 -0.64 9.54
N ILE A 302 -17.06 0.32 8.76
CA ILE A 302 -16.07 1.32 9.18
C ILE A 302 -16.65 2.73 9.08
N THR A 303 -15.93 3.72 9.61
CA THR A 303 -16.24 5.15 9.51
C THR A 303 -15.00 5.93 9.11
N TYR A 304 -15.15 6.92 8.24
CA TYR A 304 -14.07 7.81 7.81
C TYR A 304 -14.00 9.06 8.70
N PRO A 305 -12.85 9.76 8.74
CA PRO A 305 -12.77 11.08 9.35
C PRO A 305 -13.60 12.10 8.56
N THR A 306 -13.96 13.21 9.21
CA THR A 306 -14.64 14.33 8.54
C THR A 306 -13.61 15.14 7.74
N ILE A 307 -13.91 15.39 6.47
CA ILE A 307 -13.10 16.20 5.56
C ILE A 307 -13.44 17.69 5.73
N GLU A 308 -12.42 18.54 5.65
CA GLU A 308 -12.60 19.99 5.68
C GLU A 308 -13.35 20.49 4.44
N LYS A 309 -14.02 21.63 4.57
CA LYS A 309 -14.75 22.23 3.43
C LYS A 309 -13.82 22.91 2.44
N ASP A 310 -12.87 23.67 2.97
CA ASP A 310 -11.93 24.48 2.20
C ASP A 310 -10.61 23.72 2.00
N ASP A 311 -9.92 24.04 0.90
CA ASP A 311 -8.62 23.44 0.57
C ASP A 311 -7.55 23.76 1.60
N TYR A 312 -6.54 22.89 1.69
CA TYR A 312 -5.37 23.16 2.52
C TYR A 312 -4.57 24.34 1.97
N ILE A 313 -4.28 25.32 2.82
CA ILE A 313 -3.43 26.46 2.46
C ILE A 313 -2.02 26.24 3.04
N PRO A 314 -1.01 25.95 2.21
CA PRO A 314 0.36 25.77 2.69
C PRO A 314 0.93 27.09 3.21
N SER A 315 1.72 27.00 4.28
CA SER A 315 2.50 28.10 4.81
C SER A 315 3.64 28.50 3.86
N GLU A 316 4.21 29.69 4.08
CA GLU A 316 5.37 30.15 3.30
C GLU A 316 6.62 29.28 3.48
N GLU A 317 6.73 28.56 4.61
CA GLU A 317 7.80 27.59 4.83
C GLU A 317 7.58 26.33 3.99
N GLU A 318 6.37 25.78 4.00
CA GLU A 318 5.98 24.63 3.17
C GLU A 318 6.16 24.91 1.67
N LYS A 319 5.85 26.13 1.22
CA LYS A 319 6.07 26.55 -0.18
C LYS A 319 7.55 26.64 -0.54
N LYS A 320 8.40 27.15 0.35
CA LYS A 320 9.86 27.28 0.10
C LYS A 320 10.54 25.94 -0.10
N GLU A 321 10.08 24.89 0.57
CA GLU A 321 10.63 23.55 0.34
C GLU A 321 10.30 23.01 -1.05
N LEU A 322 9.20 23.46 -1.69
CA LEU A 322 8.91 23.07 -3.07
C LEU A 322 9.97 23.58 -4.06
N ASP A 323 10.61 24.72 -3.77
CA ASP A 323 11.70 25.25 -4.61
C ASP A 323 12.94 24.35 -4.59
N LEU A 324 13.04 23.41 -3.65
CA LEU A 324 14.12 22.43 -3.56
C LEU A 324 13.91 21.24 -4.50
N ILE A 325 12.68 21.00 -4.94
CA ILE A 325 12.32 19.83 -5.74
C ILE A 325 12.72 20.07 -7.19
N ASP A 326 13.55 19.17 -7.72
CA ASP A 326 13.73 19.07 -9.17
C ASP A 326 12.59 18.24 -9.76
N PHE A 327 11.56 18.93 -10.26
CA PHE A 327 10.41 18.29 -10.92
C PHE A 327 10.75 17.76 -12.32
N SER A 328 12.00 17.88 -12.78
CA SER A 328 12.47 17.16 -13.97
C SER A 328 12.78 15.70 -13.59
N PHE A 329 11.74 14.95 -13.24
CA PHE A 329 11.84 13.49 -13.13
C PHE A 329 12.27 12.97 -14.51
N LYS A 330 13.56 12.63 -14.66
CA LYS A 330 14.07 12.05 -15.89
C LYS A 330 13.33 10.75 -16.11
N ASN A 331 12.75 10.54 -17.30
CA ASN A 331 12.20 9.26 -17.70
C ASN A 331 13.20 8.15 -17.32
N ILE A 332 12.86 7.36 -16.30
CA ILE A 332 13.74 6.33 -15.74
C ILE A 332 14.06 5.25 -16.80
N ASN A 333 13.35 5.25 -17.93
CA ASN A 333 13.54 4.33 -19.04
C ASN A 333 14.76 4.60 -19.95
N ASP A 334 15.52 5.69 -19.78
CA ASP A 334 16.69 5.98 -20.64
C ASP A 334 18.08 5.79 -19.98
N SER A 335 18.17 5.17 -18.79
CA SER A 335 19.48 4.95 -18.14
C SER A 335 19.73 3.58 -17.51
N ILE A 336 18.89 2.57 -17.78
CA ILE A 336 19.20 1.17 -17.45
C ILE A 336 19.55 0.39 -18.72
N ILE A 337 20.54 0.88 -19.46
CA ILE A 337 21.39 0.03 -20.31
C ILE A 337 22.82 0.48 -20.01
N ASN A 338 23.65 -0.46 -19.56
CA ASN A 338 25.02 -0.29 -19.05
C ASN A 338 25.15 0.02 -17.56
N ASN A 339 24.81 -0.94 -16.71
CA ASN A 339 25.70 -1.25 -15.59
C ASN A 339 25.67 -2.75 -15.29
N GLU A 340 26.87 -3.27 -15.06
CA GLU A 340 27.24 -4.67 -14.87
C GLU A 340 26.49 -5.30 -13.69
N TYR A 341 25.32 -5.90 -13.94
CA TYR A 341 24.66 -6.83 -13.01
C TYR A 341 24.69 -8.28 -13.50
N THR A 342 25.54 -8.57 -14.48
CA THR A 342 26.01 -9.94 -14.73
C THR A 342 27.08 -10.25 -13.68
N THR A 343 26.86 -11.33 -12.91
CA THR A 343 27.83 -12.05 -12.03
C THR A 343 27.76 -11.87 -10.50
N ILE A 344 26.63 -11.46 -9.89
CA ILE A 344 26.43 -11.65 -8.43
C ILE A 344 25.25 -12.58 -8.09
N ASN A 345 24.25 -12.74 -8.96
CA ASN A 345 23.08 -13.61 -8.67
C ASN A 345 23.31 -15.12 -8.87
N THR A 346 24.48 -15.58 -9.31
CA THR A 346 24.79 -17.03 -9.42
C THR A 346 25.56 -17.61 -8.23
N LEU A 347 26.05 -16.78 -7.29
CA LEU A 347 26.77 -17.26 -6.10
C LEU A 347 25.82 -17.59 -4.94
N LEU A 348 24.79 -16.78 -4.71
CA LEU A 348 23.78 -17.03 -3.67
C LEU A 348 22.88 -18.25 -3.96
N TRP A 349 22.61 -18.53 -5.24
CA TRP A 349 21.84 -19.72 -5.65
C TRP A 349 22.63 -21.03 -5.56
N LYS A 350 23.97 -20.98 -5.55
CA LYS A 350 24.83 -22.17 -5.44
C LYS A 350 25.09 -22.61 -3.99
N GLU A 351 24.93 -21.72 -3.02
CA GLU A 351 25.12 -22.05 -1.60
C GLU A 351 23.84 -22.50 -0.89
N LEU A 352 22.65 -22.23 -1.45
CA LEU A 352 21.38 -22.70 -0.89
C LEU A 352 20.88 -24.03 -1.49
N SER A 353 21.49 -24.53 -2.57
CA SER A 353 21.16 -25.84 -3.17
C SER A 353 21.98 -27.01 -2.62
N ASN A 354 22.90 -26.77 -1.68
CA ASN A 354 23.78 -27.78 -1.09
C ASN A 354 23.63 -27.80 0.42
N ASN A 355 22.55 -28.41 0.92
CA ASN A 355 22.48 -29.14 2.19
C ASN A 355 21.01 -29.35 2.51
N TYR A 356 20.40 -30.45 2.07
CA TYR A 356 19.35 -31.22 2.77
C TYR A 356 18.99 -32.42 1.86
N CYS A 357 19.77 -33.51 1.95
CA CYS A 357 19.27 -34.82 1.56
C CYS A 357 18.50 -35.39 2.75
N LEU A 358 17.16 -35.39 2.67
CA LEU A 358 16.36 -36.27 3.50
C LEU A 358 16.48 -37.68 2.94
N LYS A 359 16.83 -38.60 3.85
CA LYS A 359 16.91 -40.04 3.63
C LYS A 359 15.58 -40.56 3.09
N ASP A 360 15.70 -41.47 2.13
CA ASP A 360 14.73 -42.50 1.77
C ASP A 360 13.45 -42.04 1.05
N GLU A 361 13.56 -41.75 -0.26
CA GLU A 361 12.89 -42.51 -1.35
C GLU A 361 13.20 -41.86 -2.72
N MET A 362 13.57 -42.71 -3.69
CA MET A 362 14.10 -42.35 -5.02
C MET A 362 13.02 -41.81 -5.96
N THR A 363 13.12 -40.55 -6.40
CA THR A 363 12.92 -40.15 -7.82
C THR A 363 13.33 -38.68 -8.04
N CYS A 364 14.48 -38.48 -8.70
CA CYS A 364 14.90 -37.17 -9.24
C CYS A 364 14.26 -36.95 -10.60
N ILE A 365 13.46 -35.90 -10.77
CA ILE A 365 13.08 -35.38 -12.09
C ILE A 365 14.18 -34.39 -12.51
N LYS A 366 15.22 -34.93 -13.15
CA LYS A 366 15.94 -34.22 -14.22
C LYS A 366 15.37 -34.77 -15.51
N ASP A 367 14.94 -33.87 -16.40
CA ASP A 367 14.64 -34.06 -17.84
C ASP A 367 13.26 -33.53 -18.24
N ILE A 368 13.00 -32.22 -18.09
CA ILE A 368 12.09 -31.49 -18.99
C ILE A 368 12.56 -30.03 -19.10
N ILE A 369 13.63 -29.75 -19.85
CA ILE A 369 13.80 -28.49 -20.60
C ILE A 369 14.65 -28.83 -21.83
N ASP A 370 13.98 -29.13 -22.94
CA ASP A 370 14.49 -28.96 -24.31
C ASP A 370 13.25 -28.92 -25.24
N ILE A 371 12.75 -27.71 -25.51
CA ILE A 371 12.18 -27.15 -26.76
C ILE A 371 11.62 -25.76 -26.45
#